data_AF-A0A8T6NEQ4-F1
#
_entry.id   AF-A0A8T6NEQ4-F1
#
_cell.length_a   1.000
_cell.length_b   1.000
_cell.length_c   1.000
_cell.angle_alpha   90.00
_cell.angle_beta   90.00
_cell.angle_gamma   90.00
#
_symmetry.space_group_name_H-M   'P 1'
#
loop_
_entity.id
_entity.type
_entity.pdbx_description
1 polymer ?
#
loop_
_entity_poly.entity_id
_entity_poly.type
_entity_poly.pdbx_seq_one_letter_code
_entity_poly.pdbx_strand_id
1 'polypeptide(L)'
;MSADESKTALIVIGNSITEGRLQMILRKRGWLSQVVKDGDKAVDEFVALRPDLVFLAVDIPTLDGHVAALEMRESDPKARIVFVSSRGRINLAEDAAYSAGAVGVLMTPVTDSSIEESWSSWMGKIPEAPGLTDLDALYPTLEEPEPAPPLFPPLPGMPPLPGAPTPPMENIELPPIMPTEPAPMIAPTKKKRKGRWLIRFILLLILSGGAIGGAHYAGVLDLNSLIDQLTEMV
;
A
#
# COMPACT_ATOMS: atom_id res chain seq x y z
N MET A 1 28.75 13.97 -16.10
CA MET A 1 28.81 12.75 -15.28
C MET A 1 27.94 13.00 -14.07
N SER A 2 26.68 12.62 -14.15
CA SER A 2 25.77 12.57 -13.00
C SER A 2 26.37 11.64 -11.96
N ALA A 3 26.26 11.98 -10.68
CA ALA A 3 26.63 11.08 -9.59
C ALA A 3 26.04 9.69 -9.86
N ASP A 4 26.89 8.68 -9.81
CA ASP A 4 26.53 7.28 -10.05
C ASP A 4 25.52 6.87 -8.96
N GLU A 5 24.23 7.05 -9.25
CA GLU A 5 23.15 6.71 -8.33
C GLU A 5 23.11 5.18 -8.26
N SER A 6 23.80 4.64 -7.26
CA SER A 6 23.95 3.21 -7.08
C SER A 6 22.58 2.59 -6.82
N LYS A 7 22.15 1.73 -7.76
CA LYS A 7 20.87 1.02 -7.64
C LYS A 7 20.85 0.17 -6.38
N THR A 8 19.69 0.12 -5.73
CA THR A 8 19.54 -0.59 -4.46
C THR A 8 18.53 -1.72 -4.57
N ALA A 9 18.88 -2.89 -4.04
CA ALA A 9 17.98 -4.02 -3.91
C ALA A 9 17.62 -4.31 -2.45
N LEU A 10 16.36 -4.65 -2.19
CA LEU A 10 15.91 -5.16 -0.90
C LEU A 10 15.81 -6.69 -0.96
N ILE A 11 16.32 -7.39 0.04
CA ILE A 11 16.35 -8.85 0.10
C ILE A 11 15.63 -9.31 1.38
N VAL A 12 14.61 -10.15 1.23
CA VAL A 12 13.71 -10.58 2.30
C VAL A 12 13.40 -12.07 2.14
N ILE A 13 14.35 -12.92 2.54
CA ILE A 13 14.28 -14.38 2.27
C ILE A 13 14.30 -15.20 3.55
N GLY A 14 14.94 -14.73 4.62
CA GLY A 14 15.06 -15.45 5.88
C GLY A 14 16.09 -16.59 5.85
N ASN A 15 16.85 -16.73 4.76
CA ASN A 15 17.91 -17.72 4.60
C ASN A 15 19.26 -17.04 4.33
N SER A 16 20.15 -17.02 5.34
CA SER A 16 21.43 -16.31 5.29
C SER A 16 22.35 -16.74 4.14
N ILE A 17 22.28 -18.01 3.70
CA ILE A 17 23.11 -18.51 2.58
C ILE A 17 22.63 -17.90 1.26
N THR A 18 21.31 -17.92 1.04
CA THR A 18 20.69 -17.35 -0.16
C THR A 18 20.84 -15.83 -0.19
N GLU A 19 20.64 -15.17 0.95
CA GLU A 19 20.85 -13.72 1.13
C GLU A 19 22.30 -13.35 0.79
N GLY A 20 23.28 -14.00 1.41
CA GLY A 20 24.70 -13.74 1.14
C GLY A 20 25.08 -14.00 -0.32
N ARG A 21 24.49 -15.03 -0.95
CA ARG A 21 24.69 -15.32 -2.37
C ARG A 21 24.15 -14.21 -3.27
N LEU A 22 22.93 -13.73 -3.00
CA LEU A 22 22.33 -12.61 -3.74
C LEU A 22 23.13 -11.32 -3.55
N GLN A 23 23.50 -10.98 -2.32
CA GLN A 23 24.33 -9.80 -2.03
C GLN A 23 25.64 -9.83 -2.81
N MET A 24 26.30 -10.99 -2.87
CA MET A 24 27.54 -11.16 -3.63
C MET A 24 27.34 -10.92 -5.13
N ILE A 25 26.27 -11.46 -5.72
CA ILE A 25 25.99 -11.30 -7.16
C ILE A 25 25.58 -9.85 -7.47
N LEU A 26 24.73 -9.24 -6.65
CA LEU A 26 24.30 -7.85 -6.80
C LEU A 26 25.48 -6.88 -6.69
N ARG A 27 26.37 -7.09 -5.71
CA ARG A 27 27.59 -6.29 -5.57
C ARG A 27 28.48 -6.36 -6.81
N LYS A 28 28.65 -7.55 -7.41
CA LYS A 28 29.40 -7.70 -8.69
C LYS A 28 28.77 -6.91 -9.84
N ARG A 29 27.46 -6.69 -9.81
CA ARG A 29 26.70 -5.89 -10.78
C ARG A 29 26.69 -4.39 -10.46
N GLY A 30 27.34 -3.94 -9.38
CA GLY A 30 27.33 -2.53 -8.95
C GLY A 30 26.09 -2.11 -8.17
N TRP A 31 25.31 -3.07 -7.65
CA TRP A 31 24.12 -2.79 -6.86
C TRP A 31 24.44 -2.84 -5.36
N LEU A 32 23.84 -1.91 -4.61
CA LEU A 32 23.73 -2.01 -3.16
C LEU A 32 22.62 -2.98 -2.79
N SER A 33 22.71 -3.58 -1.61
CA SER A 33 21.65 -4.47 -1.12
C SER A 33 21.45 -4.35 0.38
N GLN A 34 20.18 -4.34 0.80
CA GLN A 34 19.78 -4.36 2.20
C GLN A 34 18.99 -5.64 2.48
N VAL A 35 19.33 -6.31 3.58
CA VAL A 35 18.67 -7.54 4.00
C VAL A 35 17.74 -7.23 5.16
N VAL A 36 16.48 -7.67 5.05
CA VAL A 36 15.46 -7.56 6.09
C VAL A 36 14.86 -8.94 6.30
N LYS A 37 14.60 -9.31 7.56
CA LYS A 37 14.14 -10.67 7.90
C LYS A 37 12.66 -10.76 8.23
N ASP A 38 12.01 -9.64 8.50
CA ASP A 38 10.62 -9.56 8.95
C ASP A 38 9.78 -8.88 7.87
N GLY A 39 8.64 -9.46 7.50
CA GLY A 39 7.76 -8.92 6.47
C GLY A 39 7.17 -7.53 6.79
N ASP A 40 6.79 -7.26 8.03
CA ASP A 40 6.31 -5.92 8.43
C ASP A 40 7.39 -4.85 8.20
N LYS A 41 8.62 -5.15 8.62
CA LYS A 41 9.77 -4.26 8.41
C LYS A 41 10.13 -4.16 6.94
N ALA A 42 9.92 -5.21 6.15
CA ALA A 42 10.20 -5.19 4.73
C ALA A 42 9.33 -4.16 4.00
N VAL A 43 8.04 -4.05 4.35
CA VAL A 43 7.14 -3.04 3.78
C VAL A 43 7.57 -1.63 4.21
N ASP A 44 7.92 -1.44 5.49
CA ASP A 44 8.38 -0.14 6.01
C ASP A 44 9.70 0.29 5.34
N GLU A 45 10.68 -0.62 5.21
CA GLU A 45 11.97 -0.37 4.54
C GLU A 45 11.80 -0.18 3.03
N PHE A 46 10.88 -0.89 2.38
CA PHE A 46 10.56 -0.66 0.97
C PHE A 46 10.13 0.78 0.72
N VAL A 47 9.24 1.31 1.56
CA VAL A 47 8.77 2.71 1.45
C VAL A 47 9.90 3.71 1.74
N ALA A 48 10.75 3.42 2.71
CA ALA A 48 11.85 4.31 3.11
C ALA A 48 12.98 4.35 2.06
N LEU A 49 13.41 3.18 1.58
CA LEU A 49 14.56 3.03 0.67
C LEU A 49 14.19 3.24 -0.79
N ARG A 50 12.93 2.95 -1.16
CA ARG A 50 12.46 2.89 -2.55
C ARG A 50 13.42 2.09 -3.45
N PRO A 51 13.65 0.79 -3.15
CA PRO A 51 14.61 -0.02 -3.88
C PRO A 51 14.17 -0.23 -5.34
N ASP A 52 15.15 -0.36 -6.23
CA ASP A 52 14.94 -0.65 -7.66
C ASP A 52 14.48 -2.08 -7.93
N LEU A 53 14.75 -3.00 -6.99
CA LEU A 53 14.43 -4.43 -7.07
C LEU A 53 14.24 -5.03 -5.68
N VAL A 54 13.24 -5.88 -5.51
CA VAL A 54 12.99 -6.64 -4.28
C VAL A 54 13.10 -8.13 -4.56
N PHE A 55 13.89 -8.84 -3.75
CA PHE A 55 13.89 -10.30 -3.69
C PHE A 55 13.13 -10.74 -2.44
N LEU A 56 12.05 -11.50 -2.61
CA LEU A 56 11.11 -11.78 -1.53
C LEU A 56 10.78 -13.27 -1.48
N ALA A 57 10.91 -13.92 -0.33
CA ALA A 57 10.34 -15.25 -0.12
C ALA A 57 8.85 -15.13 0.19
N VAL A 58 8.07 -16.17 -0.13
CA VAL A 58 6.65 -16.24 0.26
C VAL A 58 6.53 -16.43 1.77
N ASP A 59 7.29 -17.37 2.33
CA ASP A 59 7.27 -17.62 3.77
C ASP A 59 8.34 -16.78 4.47
N ILE A 60 7.90 -15.68 5.08
CA ILE A 60 8.73 -14.83 5.92
C ILE A 60 8.04 -14.58 7.27
N PRO A 61 8.79 -14.33 8.35
CA PRO A 61 8.22 -13.96 9.64
C PRO A 61 7.31 -12.72 9.57
N THR A 62 6.38 -12.62 10.53
CA THR A 62 5.46 -11.49 10.80
C THR A 62 4.35 -11.25 9.77
N LEU A 63 4.65 -11.31 8.47
CA LEU A 63 3.71 -11.03 7.39
C LEU A 63 3.98 -11.99 6.24
N ASP A 64 2.93 -12.52 5.61
CA ASP A 64 3.07 -13.37 4.42
C ASP A 64 3.70 -12.57 3.27
N GLY A 65 4.69 -13.15 2.59
CA GLY A 65 5.43 -12.48 1.52
C GLY A 65 4.58 -12.11 0.32
N HIS A 66 3.50 -12.85 0.04
CA HIS A 66 2.52 -12.45 -0.97
C HIS A 66 1.79 -11.18 -0.55
N VAL A 67 1.33 -11.10 0.70
CA VAL A 67 0.67 -9.90 1.24
C VAL A 67 1.65 -8.71 1.27
N ALA A 68 2.89 -8.92 1.69
CA ALA A 68 3.93 -7.89 1.66
C ALA A 68 4.17 -7.37 0.23
N ALA A 69 4.19 -8.25 -0.77
CA ALA A 69 4.33 -7.85 -2.17
C ALA A 69 3.14 -6.99 -2.64
N LEU A 70 1.91 -7.38 -2.28
CA LEU A 70 0.72 -6.60 -2.59
C LEU A 70 0.78 -5.20 -1.95
N GLU A 71 1.15 -5.09 -0.67
CA GLU A 71 1.30 -3.79 -0.01
C GLU A 71 2.37 -2.90 -0.67
N MET A 72 3.49 -3.50 -1.08
CA MET A 72 4.55 -2.80 -1.82
C MET A 72 4.03 -2.29 -3.16
N ARG A 73 3.31 -3.13 -3.92
CA ARG A 73 2.71 -2.78 -5.22
C ARG A 73 1.61 -1.74 -5.12
N GLU A 74 0.80 -1.79 -4.06
CA GLU A 74 -0.20 -0.78 -3.75
C GLU A 74 0.46 0.57 -3.44
N SER A 75 1.61 0.55 -2.74
CA SER A 75 2.38 1.76 -2.43
C SER A 75 3.13 2.33 -3.63
N ASP A 76 3.63 1.47 -4.52
CA ASP A 76 4.33 1.82 -5.74
C ASP A 76 3.95 0.85 -6.88
N PRO A 77 3.09 1.29 -7.82
CA PRO A 77 2.72 0.51 -9.01
C PRO A 77 3.90 0.20 -9.94
N LYS A 78 5.11 0.71 -9.67
CA LYS A 78 6.36 0.42 -10.38
C LYS A 78 7.35 -0.41 -9.54
N ALA A 79 6.95 -0.94 -8.39
CA ALA A 79 7.77 -1.85 -7.61
C ALA A 79 8.11 -3.10 -8.45
N ARG A 80 9.40 -3.42 -8.56
CA ARG A 80 9.91 -4.65 -9.18
C ARG A 80 10.17 -5.69 -8.11
N ILE A 81 9.39 -6.75 -8.11
CA ILE A 81 9.47 -7.81 -7.11
C ILE A 81 9.82 -9.11 -7.83
N VAL A 82 10.77 -9.87 -7.29
CA VAL A 82 11.13 -11.21 -7.71
C VAL A 82 10.91 -12.13 -6.52
N PHE A 83 10.00 -13.09 -6.67
CA PHE A 83 9.84 -14.11 -5.63
C PHE A 83 11.01 -15.09 -5.65
N VAL A 84 11.53 -15.46 -4.49
CA VAL A 84 12.60 -16.46 -4.36
C VAL A 84 12.06 -17.67 -3.63
N SER A 85 12.14 -18.84 -4.27
CA SER A 85 11.52 -20.06 -3.72
C SER A 85 12.33 -21.32 -3.99
N SER A 86 12.11 -22.34 -3.17
CA SER A 86 12.63 -23.68 -3.41
C SER A 86 11.77 -24.42 -4.41
N ARG A 87 12.31 -25.49 -5.01
CA ARG A 87 11.57 -26.33 -5.97
C ARG A 87 10.20 -26.79 -5.44
N GLY A 88 10.12 -27.16 -4.16
CA GLY A 88 8.90 -27.68 -3.55
C GLY A 88 7.80 -26.63 -3.35
N ARG A 89 8.13 -25.33 -3.46
CA ARG A 89 7.19 -24.22 -3.27
C ARG A 89 7.16 -23.29 -4.48
N ILE A 90 7.61 -23.76 -5.65
CA ILE A 90 7.69 -22.93 -6.84
C ILE A 90 6.30 -22.52 -7.33
N ASN A 91 5.34 -23.45 -7.35
CA ASN A 91 3.95 -23.15 -7.76
C ASN A 91 3.32 -22.07 -6.86
N LEU A 92 3.52 -22.16 -5.55
CA LEU A 92 3.04 -21.15 -4.61
C LEU A 92 3.66 -19.76 -4.90
N ALA A 93 4.95 -19.73 -5.22
CA ALA A 93 5.63 -18.50 -5.59
C ALA A 93 5.17 -17.97 -6.96
N GLU A 94 4.82 -18.83 -7.91
CA GLU A 94 4.24 -18.45 -9.21
C GLU A 94 2.84 -17.85 -9.05
N ASP A 95 2.00 -18.44 -8.20
CA ASP A 95 0.67 -17.90 -7.87
C ASP A 95 0.78 -16.52 -7.21
N ALA A 96 1.66 -16.38 -6.21
CA ALA A 96 1.95 -15.10 -5.56
C ALA A 96 2.54 -14.07 -6.54
N ALA A 97 3.43 -14.50 -7.44
CA ALA A 97 4.03 -13.65 -8.47
C ALA A 97 2.98 -13.13 -9.45
N TYR A 98 2.09 -14.00 -9.93
CA TYR A 98 0.97 -13.61 -10.79
C TYR A 98 0.06 -12.61 -10.08
N SER A 99 -0.35 -12.93 -8.85
CA SER A 99 -1.27 -12.09 -8.08
C SER A 99 -0.71 -10.69 -7.80
N ALA A 100 0.57 -10.59 -7.40
CA ALA A 100 1.23 -9.32 -7.10
C ALA A 100 1.79 -8.59 -8.33
N GLY A 101 1.75 -9.19 -9.53
CA GLY A 101 2.40 -8.61 -10.72
C GLY A 101 3.93 -8.53 -10.58
N ALA A 102 4.54 -9.56 -9.99
CA ALA A 102 5.98 -9.69 -9.86
C ALA A 102 6.65 -9.84 -11.23
N VAL A 103 7.89 -9.38 -11.36
CA VAL A 103 8.65 -9.45 -12.63
C VAL A 103 9.30 -10.82 -12.85
N GLY A 104 9.25 -11.72 -11.87
CA GLY A 104 9.64 -13.11 -12.04
C GLY A 104 9.71 -13.91 -10.75
N VAL A 105 10.08 -15.18 -10.90
CA VAL A 105 10.37 -16.12 -9.81
C VAL A 105 11.77 -16.68 -10.00
N LEU A 106 12.57 -16.68 -8.94
CA LEU A 106 13.93 -17.20 -8.90
C LEU A 106 13.96 -18.44 -8.02
N MET A 107 14.40 -19.55 -8.59
CA MET A 107 14.49 -20.81 -7.86
C MET A 107 15.85 -20.98 -7.17
N THR A 108 15.85 -21.46 -5.93
CA THR A 108 17.09 -21.85 -5.22
C THR A 108 17.59 -23.24 -5.66
N PRO A 109 18.91 -23.51 -5.66
CA PRO A 109 19.99 -22.62 -5.26
C PRO A 109 20.26 -21.51 -6.29
N VAL A 110 20.52 -20.30 -5.81
CA VAL A 110 20.76 -19.13 -6.67
C VAL A 110 22.18 -19.20 -7.26
N THR A 111 22.27 -19.17 -8.59
CA THR A 111 23.53 -19.17 -9.34
C THR A 111 23.69 -17.89 -10.14
N ASP A 112 24.92 -17.53 -10.52
CA ASP A 112 25.16 -16.38 -11.40
C ASP A 112 24.40 -16.53 -12.75
N SER A 113 24.33 -17.75 -13.30
CA SER A 113 23.61 -18.04 -14.55
C SER A 113 22.09 -17.84 -14.43
N SER A 114 21.48 -18.32 -13.34
CA SER A 114 20.04 -18.17 -13.12
C SER A 114 19.59 -16.71 -13.08
N ILE A 115 20.44 -15.83 -12.51
CA ILE A 115 20.20 -14.40 -12.50
C ILE A 115 20.47 -13.80 -13.87
N GLU A 116 21.57 -14.16 -14.54
CA GLU A 116 21.91 -13.61 -15.87
C GLU A 116 20.83 -13.89 -16.90
N GLU A 117 20.31 -15.12 -16.95
CA GLU A 117 19.23 -15.52 -17.85
C GLU A 117 17.94 -14.74 -17.60
N SER A 118 17.64 -14.42 -16.33
CA SER A 118 16.40 -13.78 -15.93
C SER A 118 16.47 -12.24 -15.88
N TRP A 119 17.68 -11.67 -15.82
CA TRP A 119 17.90 -10.26 -15.50
C TRP A 119 17.21 -9.31 -16.47
N SER A 120 17.33 -9.58 -17.77
CA SER A 120 16.70 -8.77 -18.82
C SER A 120 15.18 -8.71 -18.65
N SER A 121 14.56 -9.85 -18.31
CA SER A 121 13.13 -9.94 -18.05
C SER A 121 12.72 -9.09 -16.83
N TRP A 122 13.48 -9.19 -15.73
CA TRP A 122 13.17 -8.44 -14.51
C TRP A 122 13.25 -6.92 -14.69
N MET A 123 14.15 -6.45 -15.56
CA MET A 123 14.32 -5.03 -15.85
C MET A 123 13.33 -4.50 -16.90
N GLY A 124 12.53 -5.39 -17.52
CA GLY A 124 11.56 -5.07 -18.54
C GLY A 124 10.27 -4.44 -18.02
N LYS A 125 9.15 -4.77 -18.68
CA LYS A 125 7.81 -4.31 -18.32
C LYS A 125 7.36 -4.97 -17.03
N ILE A 126 6.81 -4.17 -16.12
CA ILE A 126 6.21 -4.66 -14.88
C ILE A 126 4.79 -5.15 -15.18
N PRO A 127 4.43 -6.40 -14.83
CA PRO A 127 3.08 -6.92 -15.02
C PRO A 127 2.02 -6.18 -14.18
N GLU A 128 0.76 -6.34 -14.57
CA GLU A 128 -0.38 -5.92 -13.75
C GLU A 128 -0.48 -6.80 -12.50
N ALA A 129 -1.03 -6.24 -11.42
CA ALA A 129 -1.16 -6.92 -10.12
C ALA A 129 -2.65 -7.19 -9.82
N PRO A 130 -3.25 -8.25 -10.39
CA PRO A 130 -4.69 -8.51 -10.26
C PRO A 130 -5.13 -8.70 -8.80
N GLY A 131 -4.25 -9.22 -7.93
CA GLY A 131 -4.52 -9.42 -6.51
C GLY A 131 -4.69 -8.16 -5.68
N LEU A 132 -4.36 -6.98 -6.21
CA LEU A 132 -4.66 -5.71 -5.53
C LEU A 132 -6.16 -5.48 -5.40
N THR A 133 -6.95 -5.96 -6.38
CA THR A 133 -8.42 -5.85 -6.35
C THR A 133 -9.01 -6.57 -5.15
N ASP A 134 -8.45 -7.74 -4.81
CA ASP A 134 -8.89 -8.53 -3.66
C ASP A 134 -8.47 -7.88 -2.33
N LEU A 135 -7.31 -7.22 -2.30
CA LEU A 135 -6.83 -6.50 -1.12
C LEU A 135 -7.73 -5.30 -0.78
N ASP A 136 -8.16 -4.55 -1.79
CA ASP A 136 -9.11 -3.44 -1.63
C ASP A 136 -10.48 -3.92 -1.11
N ALA A 137 -10.90 -5.13 -1.49
CA ALA A 137 -12.14 -5.73 -1.00
C ALA A 137 -12.05 -6.17 0.48
N LEU A 138 -10.87 -6.59 0.94
CA LEU A 138 -10.64 -6.96 2.35
C LEU A 138 -10.61 -5.75 3.28
N TYR A 139 -10.15 -4.61 2.78
CA TYR A 139 -10.14 -3.32 3.49
C TYR A 139 -10.87 -2.27 2.67
N PRO A 140 -12.22 -2.34 2.58
CA PRO A 140 -12.97 -1.28 1.94
C PRO A 140 -12.57 0.01 2.64
N THR A 141 -12.06 0.97 1.86
CA THR A 141 -11.73 2.28 2.42
C THR A 141 -13.03 2.75 3.06
N LEU A 142 -13.08 2.92 4.38
CA LEU A 142 -14.20 3.58 5.02
C LEU A 142 -14.20 4.99 4.43
N GLU A 143 -14.98 5.20 3.38
CA GLU A 143 -15.35 6.52 2.91
C GLU A 143 -16.12 7.13 4.07
N GLU A 144 -15.42 7.83 4.96
CA GLU A 144 -16.08 8.81 5.81
C GLU A 144 -16.85 9.71 4.84
N PRO A 145 -18.18 9.84 4.97
CA PRO A 145 -18.95 10.66 4.06
C PRO A 145 -18.32 12.06 4.06
N GLU A 146 -17.85 12.51 2.89
CA GLU A 146 -17.29 13.86 2.80
C GLU A 146 -18.35 14.82 3.37
N PRO A 147 -17.99 15.69 4.34
CA PRO A 147 -18.94 16.67 4.84
C PRO A 147 -19.43 17.49 3.65
N ALA A 148 -20.74 17.50 3.43
CA ALA A 148 -21.35 18.18 2.31
C ALA A 148 -20.77 19.61 2.20
N PRO A 149 -20.34 20.05 1.01
CA PRO A 149 -19.78 21.38 0.85
C PRO A 149 -20.80 22.42 1.36
N PRO A 150 -20.35 23.48 2.04
CA PRO A 150 -21.25 24.50 2.56
C PRO A 150 -22.10 25.05 1.41
N LEU A 151 -23.42 25.04 1.59
CA LEU A 151 -24.37 25.69 0.68
C LEU A 151 -24.07 27.19 0.66
N PHE A 152 -23.38 27.67 -0.38
CA PHE A 152 -23.27 29.10 -0.61
C PHE A 152 -24.64 29.64 -1.04
N PRO A 153 -25.08 30.79 -0.50
CA PRO A 153 -26.32 31.42 -0.98
C PRO A 153 -26.18 31.81 -2.46
N PRO A 154 -27.28 31.76 -3.25
CA PRO A 154 -27.25 32.16 -4.64
C PRO A 154 -26.79 33.62 -4.75
N LEU A 155 -25.86 33.88 -5.67
CA LEU A 155 -25.38 35.23 -5.94
C LEU A 155 -26.56 36.12 -6.36
N PRO A 156 -26.67 37.38 -5.87
CA PRO A 156 -27.67 38.31 -6.34
C PRO A 156 -27.56 38.49 -7.86
N GLY A 157 -28.68 38.34 -8.57
CA GLY A 157 -28.73 38.54 -10.02
C GLY A 157 -28.21 39.94 -10.39
N MET A 158 -27.34 40.01 -11.39
CA MET A 158 -26.83 41.28 -11.90
C MET A 158 -27.99 42.15 -12.42
N PRO A 159 -27.99 43.47 -12.13
CA PRO A 159 -29.01 44.36 -12.68
C PRO A 159 -28.90 44.41 -14.22
N PRO A 160 -30.03 44.55 -14.94
CA PRO A 160 -30.01 44.63 -16.39
C PRO A 160 -29.24 45.88 -16.83
N LEU A 161 -28.33 45.69 -17.78
CA LEU A 161 -27.58 46.78 -18.42
C LEU A 161 -28.55 47.73 -19.16
N PRO A 162 -28.46 49.05 -18.96
CA PRO A 162 -29.27 50.01 -19.71
C PRO A 162 -28.85 50.01 -21.19
N GLY A 163 -29.78 49.73 -22.10
CA GLY A 163 -29.58 49.96 -23.55
C GLY A 163 -29.45 48.72 -24.44
N ALA A 164 -29.72 47.51 -23.96
CA ALA A 164 -29.87 46.35 -24.86
C ALA A 164 -31.25 46.40 -25.56
N PRO A 165 -31.34 46.19 -26.88
CA PRO A 165 -32.62 46.08 -27.57
C PRO A 165 -33.39 44.87 -27.03
N THR A 166 -34.62 45.09 -26.56
CA THR A 166 -35.56 44.01 -26.26
C THR A 166 -35.88 43.25 -27.54
N PRO A 167 -35.62 41.93 -27.63
CA PRO A 167 -36.11 41.16 -28.76
C PRO A 167 -37.65 41.11 -28.72
N PRO A 168 -38.33 41.07 -29.88
CA PRO A 168 -39.78 40.92 -29.91
C PRO A 168 -40.17 39.59 -29.28
N MET A 169 -41.20 39.61 -28.42
CA MET A 169 -41.81 38.38 -27.90
C MET A 169 -42.49 37.65 -29.04
N GLU A 170 -41.80 36.68 -29.61
CA GLU A 170 -42.39 35.64 -30.44
C GLU A 170 -42.29 34.34 -29.65
N ASN A 171 -43.42 33.65 -29.50
CA ASN A 171 -43.58 32.45 -28.69
C ASN A 171 -42.71 31.31 -29.24
N ILE A 172 -41.44 31.28 -28.85
CA ILE A 172 -40.57 30.13 -29.03
C ILE A 172 -40.70 29.31 -27.76
N GLU A 173 -41.53 28.28 -27.84
CA GLU A 173 -41.64 27.23 -26.84
C GLU A 173 -40.26 26.55 -26.75
N LEU A 174 -39.52 26.87 -25.69
CA LEU A 174 -38.26 26.20 -25.37
C LEU A 174 -38.57 24.72 -25.09
N PRO A 175 -37.87 23.75 -25.71
CA PRO A 175 -38.01 22.36 -25.33
C PRO A 175 -37.63 22.20 -23.85
N PRO A 176 -38.26 21.26 -23.11
CA PRO A 176 -37.94 21.04 -21.71
C PRO A 176 -36.45 20.73 -21.58
N ILE A 177 -35.78 21.49 -20.72
CA ILE A 177 -34.40 21.22 -20.30
C ILE A 177 -34.46 19.87 -19.57
N MET A 178 -34.05 18.80 -20.26
CA MET A 178 -33.70 17.56 -19.58
C MET A 178 -32.52 17.89 -18.65
N PRO A 179 -32.50 17.41 -17.40
CA PRO A 179 -31.31 17.54 -16.57
C PRO A 179 -30.19 16.76 -17.26
N THR A 180 -29.28 17.48 -17.93
CA THR A 180 -27.98 16.94 -18.30
C THR A 180 -27.27 16.62 -17.00
N GLU A 181 -27.12 15.33 -16.71
CA GLU A 181 -26.16 14.88 -15.71
C GLU A 181 -24.82 15.56 -15.99
N PRO A 182 -24.19 16.23 -15.01
CA PRO A 182 -22.85 16.74 -15.21
C PRO A 182 -21.93 15.54 -15.44
N ALA A 183 -21.24 15.53 -16.58
CA ALA A 183 -20.19 14.56 -16.85
C ALA A 183 -19.21 14.54 -15.67
N PRO A 184 -18.81 13.37 -15.15
CA PRO A 184 -17.93 13.32 -14.00
C PRO A 184 -16.54 13.82 -14.42
N MET A 185 -16.20 15.03 -13.98
CA MET A 185 -14.81 15.48 -13.94
C MET A 185 -14.08 14.70 -12.85
N ILE A 186 -13.39 13.63 -13.24
CA ILE A 186 -12.47 12.91 -12.36
C ILE A 186 -11.23 13.79 -12.19
N ALA A 187 -11.19 14.57 -11.10
CA ALA A 187 -9.95 15.15 -10.61
C ALA A 187 -9.16 14.06 -9.86
N PRO A 188 -7.84 13.92 -10.05
CA PRO A 188 -7.05 12.95 -9.30
C PRO A 188 -6.88 13.43 -7.86
N THR A 189 -7.74 12.96 -6.96
CA THR A 189 -7.61 13.22 -5.53
C THR A 189 -6.50 12.34 -4.97
N LYS A 190 -5.36 12.96 -4.64
CA LYS A 190 -4.25 12.31 -3.94
C LYS A 190 -4.71 11.80 -2.57
N LYS A 191 -4.90 10.47 -2.42
CA LYS A 191 -5.17 9.80 -1.14
C LYS A 191 -3.99 10.00 -0.18
N LYS A 192 -4.17 10.80 0.88
CA LYS A 192 -3.20 10.90 1.98
C LYS A 192 -3.42 9.74 2.96
N ARG A 193 -2.50 8.77 2.91
CA ARG A 193 -2.38 7.64 3.86
C ARG A 193 -2.22 8.14 5.30
N LYS A 194 -3.25 7.95 6.13
CA LYS A 194 -3.19 8.14 7.60
C LYS A 194 -3.84 6.99 8.41
N GLY A 195 -3.92 5.79 7.85
CA GLY A 195 -4.52 4.63 8.54
C GLY A 195 -3.58 3.79 9.42
N ARG A 196 -2.27 3.77 9.15
CA ARG A 196 -1.35 2.80 9.78
C ARG A 196 -1.09 3.04 11.27
N TRP A 197 -1.17 4.29 11.75
CA TRP A 197 -0.96 4.58 13.18
C TRP A 197 -2.16 4.14 14.04
N LEU A 198 -3.38 4.26 13.53
CA LEU A 198 -4.59 3.93 14.28
C LEU A 198 -4.73 2.42 14.50
N ILE A 199 -4.38 1.60 13.50
CA ILE A 199 -4.38 0.13 13.62
C ILE A 199 -3.35 -0.34 14.64
N ARG A 200 -2.13 0.24 14.62
CA ARG A 200 -1.08 -0.06 15.62
C ARG A 200 -1.51 0.35 17.03
N PHE A 201 -2.26 1.45 17.17
CA PHE A 201 -2.78 1.90 18.47
C PHE A 201 -3.88 0.98 19.02
N ILE A 202 -4.81 0.52 18.17
CA ILE A 202 -5.87 -0.42 18.56
C ILE A 202 -5.28 -1.76 19.00
N LEU A 203 -4.31 -2.31 18.26
CA LEU A 203 -3.64 -3.57 18.64
C LEU A 203 -2.90 -3.45 19.97
N LEU A 204 -2.22 -2.33 20.23
CA LEU A 204 -1.58 -2.09 21.52
C LEU A 204 -2.58 -2.01 22.68
N LEU A 205 -3.74 -1.37 22.47
CA LEU A 205 -4.80 -1.30 23.49
C LEU A 205 -5.39 -2.68 23.83
N ILE A 206 -5.57 -3.55 22.82
CA ILE A 206 -6.06 -4.92 23.03
C ILE A 206 -5.04 -5.75 23.81
N LEU A 207 -3.76 -5.66 23.46
CA LEU A 207 -2.67 -6.35 24.17
C LEU A 207 -2.54 -5.87 25.63
N SER A 208 -2.62 -4.55 25.87
CA SER A 208 -2.59 -4.02 27.23
C SER A 208 -3.83 -4.41 28.03
N GLY A 209 -5.01 -4.37 27.41
CA GLY A 209 -6.27 -4.77 28.04
C GLY A 209 -6.31 -6.25 28.42
N GLY A 210 -5.77 -7.12 27.56
CA GLY A 210 -5.66 -8.56 27.84
C GLY A 210 -4.72 -8.88 29.01
N ALA A 211 -3.59 -8.19 29.12
CA ALA A 211 -2.66 -8.36 30.23
C ALA A 211 -3.25 -7.90 31.58
N ILE A 212 -3.95 -6.76 31.59
CA ILE A 212 -4.62 -6.23 32.78
C ILE A 212 -5.79 -7.14 33.20
N GLY A 213 -6.61 -7.59 32.24
CA GLY A 213 -7.71 -8.52 32.50
C GLY A 213 -7.23 -9.88 33.01
N GLY A 214 -6.12 -10.40 32.46
CA GLY A 214 -5.50 -11.64 32.93
C GLY A 214 -4.93 -11.54 34.34
N ALA A 215 -4.29 -10.41 34.68
CA ALA A 215 -3.77 -10.18 36.03
C ALA A 215 -4.88 -9.99 37.08
N HIS A 216 -6.03 -9.43 36.68
CA HIS A 216 -7.24 -9.36 37.50
C HIS A 216 -7.82 -10.75 37.77
N TYR A 217 -7.96 -11.56 36.72
CA TYR A 217 -8.46 -12.92 36.83
C TYR A 217 -7.55 -13.81 37.68
N ALA A 218 -6.24 -13.61 37.60
CA ALA A 218 -5.24 -14.33 38.40
C ALA A 218 -5.12 -13.82 39.85
N GLY A 219 -5.89 -12.80 40.24
CA GLY A 219 -5.89 -12.24 41.59
C GLY A 219 -4.62 -11.44 41.96
N VAL A 220 -3.81 -11.07 40.98
CA VAL A 220 -2.55 -10.30 41.19
C VAL A 220 -2.83 -8.80 41.24
N LEU A 221 -3.90 -8.34 40.58
CA LEU A 221 -4.35 -6.95 40.54
C LEU A 221 -5.85 -6.91 40.85
N ASP A 222 -6.29 -5.98 41.71
CA ASP A 222 -7.72 -5.78 42.00
C ASP A 222 -8.19 -4.50 41.31
N LEU A 223 -9.03 -4.63 40.28
CA LEU A 223 -9.46 -3.49 39.45
C LEU A 223 -10.46 -2.61 40.20
N ASN A 224 -11.15 -3.14 41.21
CA ASN A 224 -12.13 -2.36 41.99
C ASN A 224 -11.44 -1.27 42.81
N SER A 225 -10.26 -1.57 43.37
CA SER A 225 -9.41 -0.62 44.10
C SER A 225 -8.96 0.58 43.23
N LEU A 226 -8.63 0.32 41.96
CA LEU A 226 -8.20 1.36 41.02
C LEU A 226 -9.36 2.25 40.54
N ILE A 227 -10.56 1.67 40.41
CA ILE A 227 -11.77 2.41 40.04
C ILE A 227 -12.21 3.32 41.19
N ASP A 228 -12.14 2.85 42.43
CA ASP A 228 -12.46 3.66 43.61
C ASP A 228 -11.50 4.86 43.76
N GLN A 229 -10.20 4.65 43.54
CA GLN A 229 -9.20 5.74 43.57
C GLN A 229 -9.39 6.78 42.45
N LEU A 230 -9.87 6.37 41.28
CA LEU A 230 -10.18 7.28 40.17
C LEU A 230 -11.49 8.05 40.41
N THR A 231 -12.44 7.45 41.11
CA THR A 231 -13.73 8.09 41.43
C THR A 231 -13.59 9.11 42.57
N GLU A 232 -12.59 8.96 43.45
CA GLU A 232 -12.24 9.97 44.47
C GLU A 232 -11.48 11.20 43.91
N MET A 233 -11.00 11.15 42.66
CA MET A 233 -10.25 12.24 42.02
C MET A 233 -11.08 13.12 41.06
N VAL A 234 -12.39 12.88 40.93
CA VAL A 234 -13.36 13.69 40.15
C VAL A 234 -14.38 14.31 41.09
#